data_AF-A0A822D142-F1
#
_entry.id   AF-A0A822D142-F1
#
_cell.length_a   1.000
_cell.length_b   1.000
_cell.length_c   1.000
_cell.angle_alpha   90.00
_cell.angle_beta   90.00
_cell.angle_gamma   90.00
#
_symmetry.space_group_name_H-M   'P 1'
#
loop_
_entity.id
_entity.type
_entity.pdbx_description
1 polymer ?
#
loop_
_entity_poly.entity_id
_entity_poly.type
_entity_poly.pdbx_seq_one_letter_code
_entity_poly.pdbx_strand_id
1 'polypeptide(L)'
;MNQQEEEEDHHHDDNDNEKKKFNLNILNNVEYSRRLTIEKDLEKNSSIYSLINIQFDSSGTFIFYSTLYGIKMLNIRNNSIKLFFGTTENARFMRLALYQSQKSSNDNINPTILFATAFKKNRFYLFTRNNPQDNRTEHDNDRDVYNEKPSREEILTATEEQALSSLSQSAIIHTTYGDIHIRLFPEYVPKTCENFIQHSKQSYYNGCIFHRVIKQFMIQTG
;
A
#
# COMPACT_ATOMS: atom_id res chain seq x y z
N MET A 1 -30.95 34.61 -29.27
CA MET A 1 -29.71 33.82 -29.19
C MET A 1 -28.75 34.66 -28.36
N ASN A 2 -28.17 34.11 -27.29
CA ASN A 2 -27.35 34.76 -26.24
C ASN A 2 -28.08 34.99 -24.89
N GLN A 3 -28.50 33.90 -24.24
CA GLN A 3 -28.73 33.85 -22.79
C GLN A 3 -28.17 32.53 -22.17
N GLN A 4 -27.23 31.87 -22.85
CA GLN A 4 -26.69 30.56 -22.41
C GLN A 4 -25.18 30.55 -22.15
N GLU A 5 -24.48 31.70 -22.22
CA GLU A 5 -23.02 31.76 -22.06
C GLU A 5 -22.56 32.36 -20.72
N GLU A 6 -23.45 32.79 -19.82
CA GLU A 6 -23.07 33.41 -18.52
C GLU A 6 -23.12 32.46 -17.31
N GLU A 7 -23.58 31.21 -17.46
CA GLU A 7 -23.68 30.26 -16.32
C GLU A 7 -22.46 29.32 -16.16
N GLU A 8 -21.56 29.21 -17.15
CA GLU A 8 -20.41 28.29 -17.08
C GLU A 8 -19.18 28.87 -16.35
N ASP A 9 -19.03 30.19 -16.26
CA ASP A 9 -17.86 30.81 -15.63
C ASP A 9 -17.89 30.83 -14.09
N HIS A 10 -19.07 30.67 -13.47
CA HIS A 10 -19.17 30.68 -12.00
C HIS A 10 -18.77 29.36 -11.33
N HIS A 11 -18.65 28.25 -12.07
CA HIS A 11 -18.23 26.97 -11.50
C HIS A 11 -16.70 26.75 -11.44
N HIS A 12 -15.91 27.61 -12.09
CA HIS A 12 -14.44 27.53 -12.04
C HIS A 12 -13.87 28.26 -10.82
N ASP A 13 -14.46 29.40 -10.44
CA ASP A 13 -13.96 30.26 -9.36
C ASP A 13 -14.21 29.70 -7.94
N ASP A 14 -15.30 28.97 -7.71
CA ASP A 14 -15.58 28.37 -6.40
C ASP A 14 -14.58 27.24 -6.06
N ASN A 15 -14.13 26.51 -7.08
CA ASN A 15 -13.10 25.48 -6.93
C ASN A 15 -11.74 26.10 -6.57
N ASP A 16 -11.40 27.26 -7.11
CA ASP A 16 -10.14 27.94 -6.83
C ASP A 16 -10.13 28.63 -5.45
N ASN A 17 -11.29 29.06 -4.96
CA ASN A 17 -11.46 29.57 -3.61
C ASN A 17 -11.47 28.47 -2.54
N GLU A 18 -12.01 27.27 -2.81
CA GLU A 18 -11.83 26.10 -1.93
C GLU A 18 -10.38 25.59 -1.91
N LYS A 19 -9.68 25.62 -3.06
CA LYS A 19 -8.24 25.27 -3.18
C LYS A 19 -7.32 26.19 -2.38
N LYS A 20 -7.70 27.46 -2.15
CA LYS A 20 -6.95 28.39 -1.28
C LYS A 20 -7.22 28.17 0.21
N LYS A 21 -8.38 27.62 0.58
CA LYS A 21 -8.84 27.55 1.98
C LYS A 21 -8.21 26.40 2.76
N PHE A 22 -7.79 25.34 2.07
CA PHE A 22 -6.90 24.32 2.57
C PHE A 22 -5.63 24.49 1.77
N ASN A 23 -4.46 24.65 2.38
CA ASN A 23 -3.14 24.62 1.70
C ASN A 23 -2.93 23.26 1.00
N LEU A 24 -3.73 22.97 -0.03
CA LEU A 24 -3.51 21.97 -1.04
C LEU A 24 -2.35 22.55 -1.85
N ASN A 25 -1.13 22.35 -1.34
CA ASN A 25 0.04 22.37 -2.17
C ASN A 25 -0.25 21.37 -3.28
N ILE A 26 -0.68 21.88 -4.44
CA ILE A 26 -0.79 21.12 -5.67
C ILE A 26 0.58 20.46 -5.80
N LEU A 27 0.60 19.13 -5.67
CA LEU A 27 1.83 18.35 -5.75
C LEU A 27 2.61 18.85 -6.97
N ASN A 28 3.86 19.24 -6.77
CA ASN A 28 4.72 19.57 -7.91
C ASN A 28 4.72 18.35 -8.86
N ASN A 29 4.77 18.59 -10.17
CA ASN A 29 4.74 17.57 -11.22
C ASN A 29 5.69 16.39 -10.95
N VAL A 30 6.87 16.67 -10.38
CA VAL A 30 7.84 15.64 -9.99
C VAL A 30 7.30 14.73 -8.89
N GLU A 31 6.69 15.30 -7.85
CA GLU A 31 6.13 14.53 -6.73
C GLU A 31 4.88 13.77 -7.16
N TYR A 32 4.00 14.41 -7.93
CA TYR A 32 2.84 13.76 -8.52
C TYR A 32 3.24 12.53 -9.35
N SER A 33 4.24 12.67 -10.22
CA SER A 33 4.74 11.57 -11.05
C SER A 33 5.30 10.41 -10.23
N ARG A 34 6.01 10.70 -9.12
CA ARG A 34 6.49 9.67 -8.20
C ARG A 34 5.33 8.92 -7.55
N ARG A 35 4.33 9.64 -7.05
CA ARG A 35 3.15 9.01 -6.41
C ARG A 35 2.34 8.20 -7.41
N LEU A 36 2.16 8.70 -8.63
CA LEU A 36 1.47 8.00 -9.71
C LEU A 36 2.17 6.70 -10.09
N THR A 37 3.51 6.67 -10.04
CA THR A 37 4.29 5.45 -10.27
C THR A 37 4.01 4.39 -9.19
N ILE A 38 3.89 4.82 -7.92
CA ILE A 38 3.51 3.94 -6.82
C ILE A 38 2.06 3.43 -7.00
N GLU A 39 1.13 4.28 -7.43
CA GLU A 39 -0.26 3.88 -7.70
C GLU A 39 -0.33 2.81 -8.81
N LYS A 40 0.38 3.02 -9.93
CA LYS A 40 0.44 2.03 -11.02
C LYS A 40 1.05 0.70 -10.59
N ASP A 41 1.98 0.71 -9.63
CA ASP A 41 2.58 -0.50 -9.09
C ASP A 41 1.63 -1.23 -8.12
N LEU A 42 0.81 -0.47 -7.39
CA LEU A 42 -0.29 -1.00 -6.59
C LEU A 42 -1.33 -1.68 -7.50
N GLU A 43 -1.73 -1.04 -8.61
CA GLU A 43 -2.70 -1.54 -9.62
C GLU A 43 -2.36 -2.93 -10.16
N LYS A 44 -1.08 -3.26 -10.29
CA LYS A 44 -0.63 -4.58 -10.74
C LYS A 44 -1.01 -5.71 -9.78
N ASN A 45 -1.19 -5.39 -8.49
CA ASN A 45 -1.45 -6.36 -7.44
C ASN A 45 -2.90 -6.20 -6.93
N SER A 46 -3.87 -6.66 -7.72
CA SER A 46 -5.30 -6.52 -7.43
C SER A 46 -5.71 -7.02 -6.03
N SER A 47 -5.05 -8.06 -5.51
CA SER A 47 -5.31 -8.58 -4.16
C SER A 47 -4.97 -7.58 -3.05
N ILE A 48 -4.00 -6.68 -3.26
CA ILE A 48 -3.57 -5.70 -2.26
C ILE A 48 -4.62 -4.59 -2.09
N TYR A 49 -5.44 -4.31 -3.12
CA TYR A 49 -6.56 -3.35 -3.00
C TYR A 49 -7.57 -3.76 -1.94
N SER A 50 -7.74 -5.06 -1.69
CA SER A 50 -8.66 -5.56 -0.65
C SER A 50 -8.25 -5.14 0.76
N LEU A 51 -7.01 -4.69 0.97
CA LEU A 51 -6.49 -4.23 2.25
C LEU A 51 -6.76 -2.75 2.51
N ILE A 52 -7.17 -1.99 1.49
CA ILE A 52 -7.54 -0.57 1.64
C ILE A 52 -8.87 -0.51 2.38
N ASN A 53 -8.95 0.40 3.35
CA ASN A 53 -10.21 0.66 4.05
C ASN A 53 -10.53 2.15 4.12
N ILE A 54 -11.75 2.40 4.55
CA ILE A 54 -12.28 3.70 4.89
C ILE A 54 -12.64 3.64 6.38
N GLN A 55 -12.38 4.72 7.12
CA GLN A 55 -12.67 4.80 8.55
C GLN A 55 -13.63 5.95 8.85
N PHE A 56 -14.61 5.68 9.70
CA PHE A 56 -15.51 6.70 10.23
C PHE A 56 -15.02 7.17 11.60
N ASP A 57 -15.24 8.44 11.90
CA ASP A 57 -15.12 8.90 13.27
C ASP A 57 -16.26 8.37 14.15
N SER A 58 -16.10 8.46 15.47
CA SER A 58 -17.09 7.97 16.43
C SER A 58 -18.42 8.74 16.36
N SER A 59 -18.42 9.98 15.86
CA SER A 59 -19.64 10.75 15.66
C SER A 59 -20.37 10.44 14.35
N GLY A 60 -19.74 9.69 13.43
CA GLY A 60 -20.25 9.42 12.09
C GLY A 60 -20.37 10.67 11.19
N THR A 61 -19.71 11.76 11.54
CA THR A 61 -19.73 13.02 10.77
C THR A 61 -18.59 13.08 9.76
N PHE A 62 -17.48 12.39 10.04
CA PHE A 62 -16.26 12.44 9.26
C PHE A 62 -15.88 11.05 8.73
N ILE A 63 -15.39 11.05 7.49
CA ILE A 63 -14.78 9.89 6.84
C ILE A 63 -13.31 10.17 6.57
N PHE A 64 -12.48 9.18 6.88
CA PHE A 64 -11.07 9.14 6.57
C PHE A 64 -10.83 8.09 5.48
N TYR A 65 -10.21 8.51 4.38
CA TYR A 65 -9.84 7.59 3.30
C TYR A 65 -8.53 8.01 2.66
N SER A 66 -7.76 7.02 2.22
CA SER A 66 -6.46 7.23 1.59
C SER A 66 -6.62 7.54 0.10
N THR A 67 -5.80 8.46 -0.39
CA THR A 67 -5.73 8.88 -1.79
C THR A 67 -4.27 9.03 -2.22
N LEU A 68 -4.05 9.29 -3.51
CA LEU A 68 -2.74 9.65 -4.05
C LEU A 68 -2.09 10.84 -3.30
N TYR A 69 -2.88 11.80 -2.85
CA TYR A 69 -2.41 13.03 -2.20
C TYR A 69 -2.15 12.86 -0.70
N GLY A 70 -2.47 11.70 -0.12
CA GLY A 70 -2.46 11.46 1.32
C GLY A 70 -3.83 11.03 1.83
N ILE A 71 -4.07 11.17 3.13
CA ILE A 71 -5.33 10.76 3.76
C ILE A 71 -6.24 11.97 3.88
N LYS A 72 -7.45 11.88 3.33
CA LYS A 72 -8.45 12.95 3.37
C LYS A 72 -9.41 12.73 4.53
N MET A 73 -9.71 13.81 5.25
CA MET A 73 -10.81 13.88 6.22
C MET A 73 -11.97 14.64 5.59
N LEU A 74 -13.01 13.93 5.18
CA LEU A 74 -14.21 14.47 4.56
C LEU A 74 -15.32 14.59 5.60
N ASN A 75 -15.94 15.76 5.70
CA ASN A 75 -17.20 15.92 6.42
C ASN A 75 -18.35 15.53 5.50
N ILE A 76 -19.07 14.47 5.88
CA ILE A 76 -20.15 13.90 5.05
C ILE A 76 -21.35 14.86 4.98
N ARG A 77 -21.62 15.60 6.06
CA ARG A 77 -22.85 16.40 6.18
C ARG A 77 -22.89 17.56 5.20
N ASN A 78 -21.74 18.15 4.91
CA ASN A 78 -21.61 19.29 4.02
C ASN A 78 -20.67 19.04 2.83
N ASN A 79 -20.29 17.78 2.61
CA ASN A 79 -19.37 17.34 1.56
C ASN A 79 -18.06 18.15 1.47
N SER A 80 -17.57 18.68 2.59
CA SER A 80 -16.35 19.50 2.61
C SER A 80 -15.17 18.72 3.17
N ILE A 81 -14.03 18.76 2.48
CA ILE A 81 -12.78 18.25 3.03
C ILE A 81 -12.34 19.21 4.12
N LYS A 82 -11.94 18.70 5.29
CA LYS A 82 -11.49 19.51 6.42
C LYS A 82 -9.99 19.47 6.66
N LEU A 83 -9.36 18.35 6.35
CA LEU A 83 -7.95 18.16 6.64
C LEU A 83 -7.35 17.10 5.72
N PHE A 84 -6.05 17.25 5.46
CA PHE A 84 -5.23 16.26 4.79
C PHE A 84 -4.11 15.82 5.74
N PHE A 85 -3.87 14.51 5.81
CA PHE A 85 -2.76 13.93 6.57
C PHE A 85 -1.74 13.30 5.63
N GLY A 86 -0.47 13.33 6.05
CA GLY A 86 0.62 12.68 5.33
C GLY A 86 0.92 13.30 3.96
N THR A 87 0.58 14.57 3.75
CA THR A 87 0.84 15.27 2.48
C THR A 87 2.34 15.42 2.21
N THR A 88 3.17 15.51 3.25
CA THR A 88 4.63 15.59 3.13
C THR A 88 5.30 14.24 2.90
N GLU A 89 4.57 13.15 3.10
CA GLU A 89 5.08 11.79 2.94
C GLU A 89 4.84 11.31 1.52
N ASN A 90 5.93 10.93 0.84
CA ASN A 90 5.84 10.25 -0.46
C ASN A 90 5.49 8.77 -0.25
N ALA A 91 4.28 8.53 0.25
CA ALA A 91 3.77 7.22 0.63
C ALA A 91 2.32 7.06 0.18
N ARG A 92 1.99 5.88 -0.33
CA ARG A 92 0.61 5.48 -0.62
C ARG A 92 0.03 4.77 0.59
N PHE A 93 -0.75 5.49 1.40
CA PHE A 93 -1.38 4.92 2.58
C PHE A 93 -2.44 3.88 2.18
N MET A 94 -2.56 2.81 2.96
CA MET A 94 -3.40 1.65 2.65
C MET A 94 -4.49 1.49 3.68
N ARG A 95 -4.15 0.96 4.86
CA ARG A 95 -5.10 0.69 5.93
C ARG A 95 -4.99 1.77 6.98
N LEU A 96 -6.15 2.27 7.37
CA LEU A 96 -6.36 3.30 8.38
C LEU A 96 -6.98 2.68 9.62
N ALA A 97 -6.58 3.17 10.79
CA ALA A 97 -7.23 2.91 12.06
C ALA A 97 -7.28 4.22 12.86
N LEU A 98 -8.36 4.42 13.60
CA LEU A 98 -8.59 5.66 14.34
C LEU A 98 -8.69 5.35 15.83
N TYR A 99 -7.79 5.91 16.62
CA TYR A 99 -7.89 5.91 18.07
C TYR A 99 -8.55 7.21 18.53
N GLN A 100 -9.66 7.08 19.25
CA GLN A 100 -10.45 8.19 19.73
C GLN A 100 -10.59 8.05 21.24
N SER A 101 -9.80 8.82 21.99
CA SER A 101 -9.98 8.86 23.45
C SER A 101 -11.39 9.34 23.79
N GLN A 102 -12.04 8.61 24.69
CA GLN A 102 -13.25 9.09 25.35
C GLN A 102 -12.87 10.32 26.19
N LYS A 103 -13.73 11.34 26.22
CA LYS A 103 -13.51 12.56 27.01
C LYS A 103 -13.30 12.16 28.48
N SER A 104 -12.09 12.32 29.01
CA SER A 104 -11.91 12.53 30.45
C SER A 104 -12.35 13.96 30.75
N SER A 105 -13.17 14.13 31.77
CA SER A 105 -13.91 15.35 32.08
C SER A 105 -13.04 16.60 32.36
N ASN A 106 -11.71 16.46 32.44
CA ASN A 106 -10.79 17.50 32.88
C ASN A 106 -9.65 17.85 31.92
N ASP A 107 -9.50 17.18 30.76
CA ASP A 107 -8.42 17.49 29.82
C ASP A 107 -8.97 18.00 28.49
N ASN A 108 -8.65 19.25 28.15
CA ASN A 108 -8.99 19.89 26.85
C ASN A 108 -8.27 19.26 25.65
N ILE A 109 -7.54 18.16 25.84
CA ILE A 109 -6.75 17.49 24.82
C ILE A 109 -7.34 16.11 24.62
N ASN A 110 -8.21 15.96 23.61
CA ASN A 110 -8.52 14.64 23.07
C ASN A 110 -7.51 14.32 21.96
N PRO A 111 -6.48 13.49 22.21
CA PRO A 111 -5.57 13.06 21.16
C PRO A 111 -6.32 12.05 20.29
N THR A 112 -7.06 12.54 19.30
CA THR A 112 -7.47 11.69 18.19
C THR A 112 -6.20 11.36 17.41
N ILE A 113 -5.85 10.07 17.37
CA ILE A 113 -4.67 9.58 16.67
C ILE A 113 -5.15 8.75 15.48
N LEU A 114 -4.71 9.15 14.29
CA LEU A 114 -4.91 8.41 13.06
C LEU A 114 -3.67 7.56 12.78
N PHE A 115 -3.86 6.25 12.75
CA PHE A 115 -2.84 5.27 12.40
C PHE A 115 -2.99 4.86 10.93
N ALA A 116 -1.88 4.75 10.20
CA ALA A 116 -1.89 4.32 8.82
C ALA A 116 -0.71 3.39 8.47
N THR A 117 -0.97 2.41 7.62
CA THR A 117 0.06 1.64 6.89
C THR A 117 0.27 2.24 5.50
N ALA A 118 1.41 1.96 4.87
CA ALA A 118 1.65 2.37 3.49
C ALA A 118 2.24 1.25 2.62
N PHE A 119 1.93 1.29 1.32
CA PHE A 119 2.38 0.31 0.35
C PHE A 119 3.91 0.29 0.23
N LYS A 120 4.51 -0.91 0.31
CA LYS A 120 5.97 -1.13 0.29
C LYS A 120 6.76 -0.29 1.30
N LYS A 121 6.15 0.02 2.45
CA LYS A 121 6.81 0.69 3.57
C LYS A 121 6.72 -0.21 4.79
N ASN A 122 7.87 -0.61 5.32
CA ASN A 122 7.98 -1.34 6.58
C ASN A 122 7.92 -0.35 7.77
N ARG A 123 6.89 0.49 7.78
CA ARG A 123 6.68 1.57 8.76
C ARG A 123 5.19 1.80 8.97
N PHE A 124 4.86 2.20 10.19
CA PHE A 124 3.54 2.71 10.52
C PHE A 124 3.61 4.23 10.71
N TYR A 125 2.51 4.90 10.38
CA TYR A 125 2.40 6.36 10.44
C TYR A 125 1.34 6.71 11.46
N LEU A 126 1.68 7.62 12.38
CA LEU A 126 0.73 8.18 13.33
C LEU A 126 0.57 9.67 13.02
N PHE A 127 -0.68 10.11 12.91
CA PHE A 127 -1.03 11.51 12.74
C PHE A 127 -1.88 11.97 13.92
N THR A 128 -1.55 13.13 14.45
CA THR A 128 -2.35 13.81 15.47
C THR A 128 -3.07 15.00 14.84
N ARG A 129 -3.96 15.64 15.61
CA ARG A 129 -4.72 16.82 15.16
C ARG A 129 -3.85 18.01 14.75
N ASN A 130 -2.66 18.14 15.35
CA ASN A 130 -1.79 19.27 15.09
C ASN A 130 -0.94 18.94 13.87
N ASN A 131 -1.14 19.68 12.78
CA ASN A 131 -0.27 19.56 11.64
C ASN A 131 1.08 20.21 12.01
N PRO A 132 2.25 19.62 11.72
CA PRO A 132 3.55 20.23 12.01
C PRO A 132 3.78 21.58 11.32
N GLN A 133 2.85 22.01 10.44
CA GLN A 133 2.89 23.31 9.78
C GLN A 133 2.15 24.41 10.55
N ASP A 134 1.25 24.06 11.47
CA ASP A 134 0.42 25.04 12.19
C ASP A 134 1.20 25.79 13.29
N ASN A 135 2.38 25.28 13.69
CA ASN A 135 3.19 25.82 14.80
C ASN A 135 4.64 26.20 14.40
N ARG A 136 4.95 26.41 13.12
CA ARG A 136 6.35 26.70 12.71
C ARG A 136 6.77 28.13 13.07
N THR A 137 7.70 28.25 14.01
CA THR A 137 8.76 29.27 13.95
C THR A 137 9.80 28.84 12.90
N GLU A 138 10.39 29.77 12.16
CA GLU A 138 11.28 29.56 10.99
C GLU A 138 12.50 28.62 11.20
N HIS A 139 12.76 28.18 12.44
CA HIS A 139 13.88 27.31 12.80
C HIS A 139 13.54 25.83 13.02
N ASP A 140 12.28 25.43 12.96
CA ASP A 140 11.88 24.05 13.32
C ASP A 140 11.82 23.14 12.09
N ASN A 141 13.00 22.84 11.53
CA ASN A 141 13.16 21.94 10.39
C ASN A 141 13.39 20.47 10.77
N ASP A 142 13.46 20.11 12.05
CA ASP A 142 13.69 18.73 12.45
C ASP A 142 12.41 18.03 12.86
N ARG A 143 11.96 17.19 11.92
CA ARG A 143 10.80 16.32 12.05
C ARG A 143 10.95 15.40 13.26
N ASP A 144 9.84 15.22 13.97
CA ASP A 144 9.62 14.15 14.94
C ASP A 144 9.51 12.78 14.21
N VAL A 145 10.62 12.38 13.59
CA VAL A 145 10.80 11.10 12.90
C VAL A 145 11.88 10.35 13.65
N TYR A 146 11.52 9.80 14.81
CA TYR A 146 12.25 8.67 15.39
C TYR A 146 12.02 7.43 14.52
N ASN A 147 12.60 7.43 13.32
CA ASN A 147 12.78 6.22 12.52
C ASN A 147 14.16 5.67 12.87
N GLU A 148 14.21 4.73 13.81
CA GLU A 148 15.32 3.78 13.76
C GLU A 148 15.26 3.10 12.38
N LYS A 149 16.34 3.22 11.62
CA LYS A 149 16.44 2.51 10.35
C LYS A 149 16.39 1.02 10.71
N PRO A 150 15.46 0.23 10.15
CA PRO A 150 15.38 -1.19 10.46
C PRO A 150 16.75 -1.82 10.25
N SER A 151 17.09 -2.75 11.14
CA SER A 151 18.42 -3.35 11.13
C SER A 151 18.64 -4.08 9.80
N ARG A 152 19.91 -4.28 9.41
CA ARG A 152 20.21 -5.05 8.19
C ARG A 152 19.59 -6.45 8.25
N GLU A 153 19.51 -7.04 9.43
CA GLU A 153 18.95 -8.37 9.68
C GLU A 153 17.43 -8.37 9.42
N GLU A 154 16.69 -7.39 9.96
CA GLU A 154 15.25 -7.26 9.72
C GLU A 154 14.89 -7.06 8.25
N ILE A 155 15.72 -6.29 7.53
CA ILE A 155 15.56 -6.08 6.09
C ILE A 155 15.79 -7.40 5.33
N LEU A 156 16.81 -8.17 5.70
CA LEU A 156 17.11 -9.47 5.09
C LEU A 156 15.97 -10.46 5.36
N THR A 157 15.51 -10.60 6.61
CA THR A 157 14.41 -11.49 6.98
C THR A 157 13.11 -11.14 6.24
N ALA A 158 12.73 -9.85 6.20
CA ALA A 158 11.52 -9.43 5.48
C ALA A 158 11.62 -9.65 3.96
N THR A 159 12.83 -9.59 3.39
CA THR A 159 13.07 -9.86 1.95
C THR A 159 12.97 -11.36 1.66
N GLU A 160 13.51 -12.21 2.54
CA GLU A 160 13.43 -13.67 2.43
C GLU A 160 11.97 -14.17 2.54
N GLU A 161 11.18 -13.63 3.47
CA GLU A 161 9.75 -13.96 3.61
C GLU A 161 8.93 -13.58 2.38
N GLN A 162 9.21 -12.41 1.79
CA GLN A 162 8.55 -11.98 0.55
C GLN A 162 8.92 -12.89 -0.63
N ALA A 163 10.18 -13.31 -0.75
CA ALA A 163 10.61 -14.25 -1.76
C ALA A 163 9.92 -15.62 -1.60
N LEU A 164 9.78 -16.11 -0.36
CA LEU A 164 9.08 -17.36 -0.05
C LEU A 164 7.60 -17.33 -0.49
N SER A 165 6.91 -16.20 -0.31
CA SER A 165 5.50 -16.05 -0.69
C SER A 165 5.25 -16.09 -2.21
N SER A 166 6.31 -15.88 -3.01
CA SER A 166 6.22 -15.79 -4.47
C SER A 166 6.48 -17.12 -5.20
N LEU A 167 6.91 -18.16 -4.46
CA LEU A 167 7.22 -19.47 -5.04
C LEU A 167 5.93 -20.24 -5.36
N SER A 168 5.84 -20.77 -6.57
CA SER A 168 4.70 -21.55 -7.03
C SER A 168 4.52 -22.82 -6.18
N GLN A 169 3.31 -23.07 -5.67
CA GLN A 169 3.01 -24.21 -4.80
C GLN A 169 2.57 -25.48 -5.57
N SER A 170 2.46 -25.41 -6.90
CA SER A 170 2.08 -26.54 -7.73
C SER A 170 2.73 -26.47 -9.11
N ALA A 171 2.96 -27.62 -9.72
CA ALA A 171 3.44 -27.75 -11.09
C ALA A 171 2.75 -28.91 -11.81
N ILE A 172 2.72 -28.83 -13.15
CA ILE A 172 2.23 -29.90 -14.03
C ILE A 172 3.41 -30.35 -14.87
N ILE A 173 3.72 -31.65 -14.82
CA ILE A 173 4.76 -32.26 -15.65
C ILE A 173 4.06 -32.94 -16.82
N HIS A 174 4.24 -32.40 -18.02
CA HIS A 174 3.75 -33.01 -19.25
C HIS A 174 4.70 -34.13 -19.67
N THR A 175 4.19 -35.36 -19.75
CA THR A 175 4.97 -36.53 -20.17
C THR A 175 4.37 -37.17 -21.42
N THR A 176 5.10 -38.08 -22.05
CA THR A 176 4.61 -38.86 -23.20
C THR A 176 3.44 -39.78 -22.86
N TYR A 177 3.22 -40.08 -21.58
CA TYR A 177 2.12 -40.93 -21.10
C TYR A 177 0.99 -40.13 -20.43
N GLY A 178 1.04 -38.79 -20.48
CA GLY A 178 0.06 -37.89 -19.87
C GLY A 178 0.65 -36.96 -18.83
N ASP A 179 -0.22 -36.25 -18.11
CA ASP A 179 0.15 -35.17 -17.20
C ASP A 179 0.24 -35.65 -15.75
N ILE A 180 1.31 -35.24 -15.06
CA ILE A 180 1.51 -35.49 -13.64
C ILE A 180 1.37 -34.17 -12.89
N HIS A 181 0.34 -34.05 -12.05
CA HIS A 181 0.14 -32.90 -11.19
C HIS A 181 0.88 -33.09 -9.87
N ILE A 182 1.77 -32.16 -9.53
CA ILE A 182 2.54 -32.20 -8.28
C ILE A 182 2.29 -30.94 -7.43
N ARG A 183 2.26 -31.14 -6.11
CA ARG A 183 2.27 -30.07 -5.12
C ARG A 183 3.69 -29.90 -4.61
N LEU A 184 4.14 -28.65 -4.54
CA LEU A 184 5.43 -28.25 -4.00
C LEU A 184 5.25 -27.72 -2.57
N PHE A 185 6.30 -27.86 -1.76
CA PHE A 185 6.29 -27.51 -0.35
C PHE A 185 7.40 -26.48 -0.03
N PRO A 186 7.32 -25.25 -0.59
CA PRO A 186 8.36 -24.24 -0.41
C PRO A 186 8.52 -23.80 1.05
N GLU A 187 7.50 -23.97 1.88
CA GLU A 187 7.56 -23.70 3.33
C GLU A 187 8.58 -24.59 4.05
N TYR A 188 8.76 -25.83 3.60
CA TYR A 188 9.66 -26.80 4.22
C TYR A 188 11.01 -26.88 3.51
N VAL A 189 11.01 -26.79 2.18
CA VAL A 189 12.22 -26.97 1.33
C VAL A 189 12.36 -25.87 0.27
N PRO A 190 12.53 -24.60 0.69
CA PRO A 190 12.44 -23.44 -0.21
C PRO A 190 13.49 -23.46 -1.32
N LYS A 191 14.75 -23.75 -0.98
CA LYS A 191 15.86 -23.80 -1.95
C LYS A 191 15.66 -24.87 -3.02
N THR A 192 15.11 -26.03 -2.62
CA THR A 192 14.83 -27.12 -3.55
C THR A 192 13.67 -26.77 -4.48
N CYS A 193 12.60 -26.17 -3.95
CA CYS A 193 11.48 -25.70 -4.75
C CYS A 193 11.89 -24.59 -5.72
N GLU A 194 12.69 -23.61 -5.26
CA GLU A 194 13.23 -22.55 -6.10
C GLU A 194 14.04 -23.11 -7.27
N ASN A 195 14.99 -24.01 -6.99
CA ASN A 195 15.82 -24.63 -8.02
C ASN A 195 14.97 -25.39 -9.06
N PHE A 196 13.99 -26.18 -8.59
CA PHE A 196 13.07 -26.91 -9.48
C PHE A 196 12.24 -25.97 -10.36
N ILE A 197 11.66 -24.91 -9.77
CA ILE A 197 10.81 -23.95 -10.48
C ILE A 197 11.64 -23.17 -11.51
N GLN A 198 12.85 -22.74 -11.13
CA GLN A 198 13.75 -22.02 -12.02
C GLN A 198 14.12 -22.86 -13.25
N HIS A 199 14.58 -24.10 -13.03
CA HIS A 199 14.90 -25.02 -14.13
C HIS A 199 13.69 -25.34 -15.00
N SER A 200 12.51 -25.51 -14.39
CA SER A 200 11.26 -25.73 -15.12
C SER A 200 10.91 -24.53 -16.02
N LYS A 201 11.00 -23.30 -15.51
CA LYS A 201 10.75 -22.08 -16.31
C LYS A 201 11.76 -21.88 -17.42
N GLN A 202 13.00 -22.31 -17.21
CA GLN A 202 14.07 -22.28 -18.21
C GLN A 202 13.98 -23.43 -19.22
N SER A 203 12.92 -24.25 -19.18
CA SER A 203 12.73 -25.40 -20.06
C SER A 203 13.86 -26.44 -19.97
N TYR A 204 14.59 -26.49 -18.85
CA TYR A 204 15.74 -27.38 -18.66
C TYR A 204 15.35 -28.86 -18.74
N TYR A 205 14.17 -29.21 -18.21
CA TYR A 205 13.67 -30.60 -18.20
C TYR A 205 12.97 -31.04 -19.49
N ASN A 206 12.83 -30.15 -20.47
CA ASN A 206 12.11 -30.47 -21.70
C ASN A 206 12.92 -31.49 -22.51
N GLY A 207 12.29 -32.64 -22.79
CA GLY A 207 12.93 -33.74 -23.51
C GLY A 207 13.78 -34.68 -22.63
N CYS A 208 13.87 -34.45 -21.31
CA CYS A 208 14.51 -35.40 -20.40
C CYS A 208 13.74 -36.72 -20.35
N ILE A 209 14.46 -37.84 -20.50
CA ILE A 209 13.90 -39.18 -20.40
C ILE A 209 13.86 -39.67 -18.94
N PHE A 210 12.89 -40.51 -18.62
CA PHE A 210 12.91 -41.31 -17.39
C PHE A 210 13.95 -42.43 -17.52
N HIS A 211 15.21 -42.12 -17.21
CA HIS A 211 16.33 -43.03 -17.41
C HIS A 211 16.36 -44.21 -16.41
N ARG A 212 15.60 -44.13 -15.31
CA ARG A 212 15.49 -45.22 -14.33
C ARG A 212 14.04 -45.41 -13.88
N VAL A 213 13.54 -46.63 -14.08
CA VAL A 213 12.17 -47.03 -13.74
C VAL A 213 12.24 -48.34 -12.96
N ILE A 214 11.88 -48.31 -11.67
CA ILE A 214 11.87 -49.49 -10.80
C ILE A 214 10.43 -49.73 -10.35
N LYS A 215 9.87 -50.87 -10.77
CA LYS A 215 8.50 -51.28 -10.43
C LYS A 215 8.35 -51.37 -8.90
N GLN A 216 7.26 -50.80 -8.38
CA GLN A 216 6.96 -50.72 -6.94
C GLN A 216 7.99 -49.94 -6.10
N PHE A 217 8.78 -49.06 -6.71
CA PHE A 217 9.70 -48.20 -5.98
C PHE A 217 9.60 -46.75 -6.43
N MET A 218 10.23 -46.39 -7.56
CA MET A 218 10.26 -45.02 -8.05
C MET A 218 10.60 -44.92 -9.53
N ILE A 219 10.34 -43.73 -10.08
CA ILE A 219 10.80 -43.28 -11.40
C ILE A 219 11.74 -42.09 -11.21
N GLN A 220 12.82 -42.05 -11.99
CA GLN A 220 13.85 -41.00 -11.92
C GLN A 220 14.01 -40.34 -13.29
N THR A 221 14.03 -39.01 -13.29
CA THR A 221 14.27 -38.14 -14.44
C THR A 221 14.93 -36.85 -13.95
N GLY A 222 15.16 -35.91 -14.87
CA GLY A 222 15.77 -34.62 -14.58
C GLY A 222 17.26 -34.68 -14.69
#